data_AF-A0A1G2U4S8-F1
#
_entry.id   AF-A0A1G2U4S8-F1
#
_cell.length_a   1.000
_cell.length_b   1.000
_cell.length_c   1.000
_cell.angle_alpha   90.00
_cell.angle_beta   90.00
_cell.angle_gamma   90.00
#
_symmetry.space_group_name_H-M   'P 1'
#
loop_
_entity.id
_entity.type
_entity.pdbx_description
1 polymer ?
#
loop_
_entity_poly.entity_id
_entity_poly.type
_entity_poly.pdbx_seq_one_letter_code
_entity_poly.pdbx_strand_id
1 'polypeptide(L)'
;MKYTSPFSKLTKKDADKAGGKGASLGEMTRVGIPVPNGFVILSATFDHFLHETDLTQEIDAILKTVDHKAIHTVERASEKIRGLIEKQKILSDICNEIKKEFEFLKTEFVAVRSSATAEDGTEHAWAGQLESYLNTTEDDLLDKVKKCWSSLFTPRAIFYRFEKELHGTDISVAVVVQKMVQSEVSGVAFSVHPITEDRNQLIIEAGFGLGEAIVSGAITPDSYVVEKEPRKIIDTTVNTQKRGLYKSRSGENEWKEIYKPQASSQVLKESQILELADLIVKIENHYGFPCDIEWAYENGKFYITQSRPITTLDKLDKVKKPHQQYINHISRDMSLTAIYYPFLVQTGIYKSTFEFKSKGLFYFSEKSFLKGYKSFEDDQRVKDQIIKYVKKGKLVSILKNFKKIIDQRIKLTQSFINTDLDKKSQQWVINQFKKFNKFYLRYWSYHLFVFNLDKAIENTLYRNLLKENEKLLNKVRNHNPFLFFDEEYLPHLFNYLAKTFSVKKRLLYFLTPDEIIKLMGSGGNFDWNEIKKGQNIIFFAQYITGKLFTLTVTH
;
A
#
# COMPACT_ATOMS: atom_id res chain seq x y z
N MET A 1 -4.41 28.95 22.60
CA MET A 1 -4.14 27.88 21.61
C MET A 1 -2.63 27.62 21.58
N LYS A 2 -2.15 26.44 21.18
CA LYS A 2 -0.72 26.20 20.97
C LYS A 2 -0.43 26.28 19.48
N TYR A 3 0.52 27.10 19.06
CA TYR A 3 0.77 27.39 17.65
C TYR A 3 1.88 26.54 17.03
N THR A 4 2.79 26.02 17.86
CA THR A 4 3.93 25.23 17.40
C THR A 4 4.03 23.87 18.11
N SER A 5 4.77 22.94 17.53
CA SER A 5 5.15 21.68 18.18
C SER A 5 6.54 21.21 17.74
N PRO A 6 7.46 20.91 18.67
CA PRO A 6 8.76 20.33 18.31
C PRO A 6 8.59 18.93 17.72
N PHE A 7 9.52 18.51 16.85
CA PHE A 7 9.47 17.18 16.22
C PHE A 7 9.36 16.04 17.25
N SER A 8 10.01 16.17 18.40
CA SER A 8 9.98 15.17 19.48
C SER A 8 8.59 14.92 20.06
N LYS A 9 7.61 15.80 19.82
CA LYS A 9 6.22 15.68 20.27
C LYS A 9 5.25 15.27 19.16
N LEU A 10 5.73 15.03 17.93
CA LEU A 10 4.91 14.69 16.78
C LEU A 10 5.09 13.22 16.39
N THR A 11 4.07 12.68 15.72
CA THR A 11 4.04 11.32 15.18
C THR A 11 3.39 11.32 13.81
N LYS A 12 3.46 10.19 13.10
CA LYS A 12 2.72 10.00 11.85
C LYS A 12 1.20 10.19 11.96
N LYS A 13 0.63 10.12 13.18
CA LYS A 13 -0.80 10.33 13.40
C LYS A 13 -1.21 11.82 13.43
N ASP A 14 -0.24 12.72 13.51
CA ASP A 14 -0.46 14.16 13.62
C ASP A 14 -0.41 14.87 12.24
N ALA A 15 -0.57 14.13 11.14
CA ALA A 15 -0.54 14.68 9.78
C ALA A 15 -1.63 15.71 9.51
N ASP A 16 -2.76 15.62 10.21
CA ASP A 16 -3.86 16.60 10.19
C ASP A 16 -3.45 17.97 10.76
N LYS A 17 -2.48 18.00 11.68
CA LYS A 17 -2.03 19.22 12.37
C LYS A 17 -0.67 19.71 11.90
N ALA A 18 0.24 18.80 11.60
CA ALA A 18 1.63 19.09 11.26
C ALA A 18 1.91 18.99 9.75
N GLY A 19 0.91 18.61 8.96
CA GLY A 19 1.10 18.22 7.57
C GLY A 19 1.87 16.90 7.44
N GLY A 20 1.92 16.39 6.21
CA GLY A 20 2.58 15.12 5.91
C GLY A 20 4.06 15.10 6.27
N LYS A 21 4.83 16.07 5.75
CA LYS A 21 6.26 16.25 6.06
C LYS A 21 6.53 16.43 7.55
N GLY A 22 5.78 17.30 8.23
CA GLY A 22 5.99 17.58 9.65
C GLY A 22 5.75 16.35 10.54
N ALA A 23 4.70 15.58 10.24
CA ALA A 23 4.40 14.31 10.93
C ALA A 23 5.46 13.24 10.66
N SER A 24 5.93 13.10 9.42
CA SER A 24 7.00 12.18 9.02
C SER A 24 8.34 12.50 9.72
N LEU A 25 8.71 13.78 9.79
CA LEU A 25 9.91 14.23 10.51
C LEU A 25 9.84 13.92 12.00
N GLY A 26 8.69 14.19 12.64
CA GLY A 26 8.45 13.85 14.04
C GLY A 26 8.56 12.35 14.31
N GLU A 27 7.93 11.53 13.46
CA GLU A 27 8.00 10.07 13.54
C GLU A 27 9.45 9.57 13.47
N MET A 28 10.23 10.04 12.49
CA MET A 28 11.64 9.67 12.32
C MET A 28 12.52 10.12 13.49
N THR A 29 12.32 11.34 14.01
CA THR A 29 13.03 11.83 15.20
C THR A 29 12.81 10.91 16.39
N ARG A 30 11.57 10.45 16.60
CA ARG A 30 11.22 9.58 17.75
C ARG A 30 11.85 8.20 17.70
N VAL A 31 12.13 7.66 16.52
CA VAL A 31 12.77 6.34 16.36
C VAL A 31 14.28 6.41 16.16
N GLY A 32 14.86 7.58 16.43
CA GLY A 32 16.32 7.78 16.42
C GLY A 32 16.94 7.73 15.03
N ILE A 33 16.19 8.13 14.00
CA ILE A 33 16.78 8.51 12.70
C ILE A 33 17.43 9.90 12.89
N PRO A 34 18.62 10.14 12.32
CA PRO A 34 19.31 11.42 12.45
C PRO A 34 18.60 12.50 11.64
N VAL A 35 17.54 13.07 12.20
CA VAL A 35 16.80 14.19 11.62
C VAL A 35 17.35 15.49 12.22
N PRO A 36 17.65 16.52 11.42
CA PRO A 36 17.99 17.83 11.96
C PRO A 36 16.87 18.36 12.83
N ASN A 37 17.20 18.81 14.04
CA ASN A 37 16.21 19.30 15.01
C ASN A 37 15.36 20.43 14.42
N GLY A 38 14.10 20.49 14.84
CA GLY A 38 13.16 21.47 14.36
C GLY A 38 11.82 21.41 15.08
N PHE A 39 10.92 22.26 14.62
CA PHE A 39 9.54 22.32 15.06
C PHE A 39 8.61 22.58 13.88
N VAL A 40 7.32 22.39 14.10
CA VAL A 40 6.26 22.65 13.13
C VAL A 40 5.36 23.73 13.67
N ILE A 41 5.11 24.75 12.87
CA ILE A 41 4.00 25.69 13.04
C ILE A 41 2.76 24.96 12.54
N LEU A 42 1.82 24.69 13.44
CA LEU A 42 0.67 23.84 13.17
C LEU A 42 -0.28 24.48 12.14
N SER A 43 -0.97 23.66 11.37
CA SER A 43 -1.94 24.09 10.34
C SER A 43 -3.02 25.02 10.92
N ALA A 44 -3.53 24.68 12.11
CA ALA A 44 -4.53 25.50 12.79
C ALA A 44 -4.06 26.94 13.09
N THR A 45 -2.75 27.19 13.15
CA THR A 45 -2.18 28.54 13.28
C THR A 45 -2.44 29.38 12.02
N PHE A 46 -2.36 28.77 10.84
CA PHE A 46 -2.71 29.43 9.59
C PHE A 46 -4.21 29.73 9.53
N ASP A 47 -5.06 28.77 9.93
CA ASP A 47 -6.51 28.96 9.97
C ASP A 47 -6.90 30.10 10.93
N HIS A 48 -6.27 30.15 12.10
CA HIS A 48 -6.44 31.24 13.06
C HIS A 48 -6.00 32.58 12.49
N PHE A 49 -4.85 32.63 11.81
CA PHE A 49 -4.37 33.85 11.14
C PHE A 49 -5.36 34.35 10.08
N LEU A 50 -5.91 33.47 9.23
CA LEU A 50 -6.90 33.87 8.23
C LEU A 50 -8.20 34.39 8.86
N HIS A 51 -8.65 33.76 9.96
CA HIS A 51 -9.84 34.18 10.68
C HIS A 51 -9.69 35.57 11.31
N GLU A 52 -8.61 35.81 12.06
CA GLU A 52 -8.39 37.09 12.76
C GLU A 52 -8.04 38.25 11.82
N THR A 53 -7.70 37.96 10.55
CA THR A 53 -7.42 38.97 9.53
C THR A 53 -8.57 39.14 8.53
N ASP A 54 -9.72 38.50 8.77
CA ASP A 54 -10.91 38.48 7.90
C ASP A 54 -10.63 38.02 6.45
N LEU A 55 -9.49 37.36 6.21
CA LEU A 55 -9.04 37.00 4.86
C LEU A 55 -9.79 35.80 4.27
N THR A 56 -10.40 34.94 5.10
CA THR A 56 -11.08 33.73 4.64
C THR A 56 -12.14 34.04 3.58
N GLN A 57 -13.00 35.03 3.83
CA GLN A 57 -14.08 35.38 2.90
C GLN A 57 -13.57 36.02 1.61
N GLU A 58 -12.51 36.85 1.70
CA GLU A 58 -11.89 37.47 0.54
C GLU A 58 -11.23 36.42 -0.37
N ILE A 59 -10.49 35.48 0.21
CA ILE A 59 -9.84 34.39 -0.51
C ILE A 59 -10.89 33.53 -1.23
N ASP A 60 -11.96 33.14 -0.54
CA ASP A 60 -13.04 32.35 -1.12
C ASP A 60 -13.74 33.08 -2.28
N ALA A 61 -13.97 34.38 -2.14
CA ALA A 61 -14.55 35.20 -3.19
C ALA A 61 -13.65 35.25 -4.42
N ILE A 62 -12.33 35.38 -4.25
CA ILE A 62 -11.37 35.37 -5.35
C ILE A 62 -11.31 33.99 -6.02
N LEU A 63 -11.27 32.90 -5.24
CA LEU A 63 -11.23 31.54 -5.78
C LEU A 63 -12.47 31.22 -6.61
N LYS A 64 -13.66 31.72 -6.24
CA LYS A 64 -14.89 31.57 -7.05
C LYS A 64 -14.82 32.22 -8.43
N THR A 65 -13.89 33.14 -8.65
CA THR A 65 -13.68 33.78 -9.97
C THR A 65 -12.73 33.01 -10.88
N VAL A 66 -12.08 31.96 -10.37
CA VAL A 66 -11.09 31.18 -11.13
C VAL A 66 -11.79 30.24 -12.11
N ASP A 67 -11.42 30.37 -13.39
CA ASP A 67 -11.63 29.33 -14.39
C ASP A 67 -10.29 28.67 -14.68
N HIS A 68 -10.10 27.45 -14.17
CA HIS A 68 -8.85 26.70 -14.33
C HIS A 68 -8.50 26.39 -15.79
N LYS A 69 -9.44 26.52 -16.74
CA LYS A 69 -9.17 26.41 -18.18
C LYS A 69 -8.60 27.70 -18.78
N ALA A 70 -8.73 28.81 -18.08
CA ALA A 70 -8.23 30.12 -18.46
C ALA A 70 -7.08 30.53 -17.54
N ILE A 71 -5.84 30.18 -17.92
CA ILE A 71 -4.61 30.35 -17.11
C ILE A 71 -4.48 31.74 -16.49
N HIS A 72 -4.78 32.80 -17.24
CA HIS A 72 -4.69 34.19 -16.75
C HIS A 72 -5.59 34.47 -15.53
N THR A 73 -6.71 33.75 -15.36
CA THR A 73 -7.58 33.88 -14.18
C THR A 73 -6.93 33.25 -12.95
N VAL A 74 -6.23 32.13 -13.12
CA VAL A 74 -5.48 31.44 -12.07
C VAL A 74 -4.32 32.31 -11.58
N GLU A 75 -3.55 32.89 -12.52
CA GLU A 75 -2.43 33.78 -12.21
C GLU A 75 -2.90 35.02 -11.44
N ARG A 76 -3.95 35.69 -11.91
CA ARG A 76 -4.52 36.87 -11.25
C ARG A 76 -5.06 36.56 -9.86
N ALA A 77 -5.70 35.40 -9.67
CA ALA A 77 -6.18 34.96 -8.37
C ALA A 77 -5.01 34.68 -7.41
N SER A 78 -3.98 33.98 -7.90
CA SER A 78 -2.75 33.72 -7.15
C SER A 78 -2.10 35.02 -6.67
N GLU A 79 -1.85 35.97 -7.57
CA GLU A 79 -1.23 37.26 -7.22
C GLU A 79 -2.02 38.02 -6.15
N LYS A 80 -3.35 38.09 -6.30
CA LYS A 80 -4.21 38.76 -5.32
C LYS A 80 -4.17 38.09 -3.96
N ILE A 81 -4.40 36.77 -3.91
CA ILE A 81 -4.47 36.03 -2.64
C ILE A 81 -3.13 36.05 -1.92
N ARG A 82 -2.03 35.79 -2.64
CA ARG A 82 -0.69 35.87 -2.07
C ARG A 82 -0.40 37.26 -1.54
N GLY A 83 -0.72 38.31 -2.31
CA GLY A 83 -0.55 39.69 -1.89
C GLY A 83 -1.35 40.06 -0.63
N LEU A 84 -2.55 39.50 -0.44
CA LEU A 84 -3.35 39.69 0.77
C LEU A 84 -2.68 39.05 1.98
N ILE A 85 -2.32 37.76 1.88
CA ILE A 85 -1.67 37.02 2.97
C ILE A 85 -0.33 37.65 3.35
N GLU A 86 0.50 37.98 2.37
CA GLU A 86 1.86 38.47 2.59
C GLU A 86 1.89 39.92 3.14
N LYS A 87 0.86 40.73 2.91
CA LYS A 87 0.74 42.09 3.48
C LYS A 87 0.31 42.11 4.95
N GLN A 88 -0.41 41.08 5.40
CA GLN A 88 -0.88 41.04 6.78
C GLN A 88 0.29 40.83 7.77
N LYS A 89 0.12 41.37 8.96
CA LYS A 89 1.03 41.15 10.09
C LYS A 89 0.61 39.88 10.82
N ILE A 90 1.57 39.03 11.15
CA ILE A 90 1.32 37.87 12.03
C ILE A 90 0.99 38.40 13.44
N LEU A 91 0.00 37.79 14.11
CA LEU A 91 -0.38 38.12 15.48
C LEU A 91 0.81 37.99 16.44
N SER A 92 0.88 38.85 17.44
CA SER A 92 2.05 38.97 18.33
C SER A 92 2.30 37.73 19.17
N ASP A 93 1.24 37.02 19.58
CA ASP A 93 1.32 35.77 20.31
C ASP A 93 1.91 34.64 19.46
N ILE A 94 1.49 34.50 18.20
CA ILE A 94 2.07 33.57 17.22
C ILE A 94 3.55 33.89 17.00
N CYS A 95 3.88 35.18 16.77
CA CYS A 95 5.27 35.61 16.58
C CYS A 95 6.16 35.22 17.76
N ASN A 96 5.69 35.48 18.98
CA ASN A 96 6.45 35.20 20.20
C ASN A 96 6.68 33.69 20.39
N GLU A 97 5.68 32.84 20.09
CA GLU A 97 5.83 31.39 20.19
C GLU A 97 6.82 30.85 19.13
N ILE A 98 6.76 31.35 17.89
CA ILE A 98 7.70 30.97 16.81
C ILE A 98 9.14 31.36 17.18
N LYS A 99 9.36 32.61 17.63
CA LYS A 99 10.70 33.09 18.00
C LYS A 99 11.29 32.30 19.17
N LYS A 100 10.46 32.01 20.18
CA LYS A 100 10.88 31.18 21.32
C LYS A 100 11.33 29.79 20.89
N GLU A 101 10.61 29.12 19.99
CA GLU A 101 11.04 27.81 19.46
C GLU A 101 12.31 27.93 18.59
N PHE A 102 12.46 29.00 17.81
CA PHE A 102 13.68 29.27 17.05
C PHE A 102 14.91 29.42 17.95
N GLU A 103 14.81 30.20 19.04
CA GLU A 103 15.88 30.34 20.04
C GLU A 103 16.31 28.99 20.63
N PHE A 104 15.36 28.08 20.88
CA PHE A 104 15.66 26.73 21.40
C PHE A 104 16.46 25.87 20.41
N LEU A 105 16.40 26.14 19.10
CA LEU A 105 17.20 25.42 18.12
C LEU A 105 18.69 25.76 18.20
N LYS A 106 19.05 26.90 18.84
CA LYS A 106 20.43 27.38 19.01
C LYS A 106 21.21 27.36 17.70
N THR A 107 20.61 27.94 16.67
CA THR A 107 21.17 27.97 15.32
C THR A 107 20.85 29.30 14.66
N GLU A 108 21.75 29.77 13.81
CA GLU A 108 21.55 31.01 13.05
C GLU A 108 20.69 30.79 11.81
N PHE A 109 20.72 29.58 11.22
CA PHE A 109 20.09 29.28 9.94
C PHE A 109 19.14 28.09 10.04
N VAL A 110 17.94 28.27 9.49
CA VAL A 110 16.92 27.23 9.37
C VAL A 110 16.44 27.09 7.92
N ALA A 111 15.89 25.92 7.61
CA ALA A 111 15.04 25.69 6.45
C ALA A 111 13.57 25.86 6.87
N VAL A 112 12.82 26.65 6.13
CA VAL A 112 11.38 26.88 6.32
C VAL A 112 10.64 26.23 5.17
N ARG A 113 9.88 25.16 5.45
CA ARG A 113 9.30 24.27 4.43
C ARG A 113 7.80 24.13 4.64
N SER A 114 7.03 24.37 3.59
CA SER A 114 5.57 24.16 3.64
C SER A 114 5.25 22.67 3.78
N SER A 115 4.27 22.35 4.62
CA SER A 115 3.75 20.99 4.80
C SER A 115 2.22 20.99 4.80
N ALA A 116 1.63 20.53 3.69
CA ALA A 116 0.17 20.52 3.58
C ALA A 116 -0.44 19.34 4.35
N THR A 117 -1.61 19.55 4.93
CA THR A 117 -2.39 18.54 5.66
C THR A 117 -2.90 17.42 4.75
N ALA A 118 -3.03 17.69 3.45
CA ALA A 118 -3.42 16.74 2.41
C ALA A 118 -2.23 16.17 1.61
N GLU A 119 -0.98 16.43 2.02
CA GLU A 119 0.22 16.17 1.19
C GLU A 119 0.53 14.68 0.97
N ASP A 120 0.21 13.83 1.95
CA ASP A 120 0.58 12.40 1.98
C ASP A 120 -0.63 11.44 1.89
N GLY A 121 -1.78 11.95 1.43
CA GLY A 121 -2.92 11.10 1.11
C GLY A 121 -2.59 10.15 -0.05
N THR A 122 -3.06 8.89 0.03
CA THR A 122 -2.87 7.86 -1.01
C THR A 122 -3.40 8.26 -2.39
N GLU A 123 -4.25 9.30 -2.48
CA GLU A 123 -4.86 9.77 -3.73
C GLU A 123 -4.35 11.15 -4.22
N HIS A 124 -3.71 11.97 -3.37
CA HIS A 124 -3.43 13.38 -3.68
C HIS A 124 -2.07 13.87 -3.17
N ALA A 125 -0.99 13.51 -3.87
CA ALA A 125 0.31 14.08 -3.58
C ALA A 125 0.37 15.55 -4.03
N TRP A 126 0.51 16.47 -3.06
CA TRP A 126 0.86 17.89 -3.28
C TRP A 126 2.35 18.09 -3.60
N ALA A 127 3.05 16.99 -3.90
CA ALA A 127 4.48 16.93 -4.12
C ALA A 127 4.96 17.98 -5.13
N GLY A 128 5.95 18.78 -4.70
CA GLY A 128 6.63 19.76 -5.55
C GLY A 128 5.80 21.02 -5.87
N GLN A 129 4.63 21.20 -5.26
CA GLN A 129 3.76 22.36 -5.52
C GLN A 129 3.95 23.51 -4.51
N LEU A 130 4.61 23.23 -3.38
CA LEU A 130 4.76 24.19 -2.28
C LEU A 130 6.20 24.64 -2.14
N GLU A 131 6.36 25.87 -1.66
CA GLU A 131 7.66 26.55 -1.58
C GLU A 131 8.44 26.11 -0.32
N SER A 132 9.77 26.10 -0.44
CA SER A 132 10.72 25.88 0.65
C SER A 132 11.81 26.95 0.57
N TYR A 133 12.25 27.44 1.72
CA TYR A 133 13.23 28.50 1.86
C TYR A 133 14.39 28.00 2.71
N LEU A 134 15.62 28.10 2.18
CA LEU A 134 16.83 27.66 2.86
C LEU A 134 17.59 28.86 3.44
N ASN A 135 18.48 28.58 4.40
CA ASN A 135 19.33 29.59 5.04
C ASN A 135 18.58 30.83 5.57
N THR A 136 17.39 30.61 6.13
CA THR A 136 16.57 31.65 6.76
C THR A 136 17.12 31.97 8.15
N THR A 137 17.19 33.25 8.51
CA THR A 137 17.63 33.73 9.83
C THR A 137 16.42 34.10 10.68
N GLU A 138 16.64 34.53 11.93
CA GLU A 138 15.55 35.01 12.77
C GLU A 138 14.84 36.25 12.16
N ASP A 139 15.61 37.11 11.49
CA ASP A 139 15.12 38.39 10.95
C ASP A 139 14.10 38.21 9.83
N ASP A 140 14.31 37.22 8.96
CA ASP A 140 13.41 36.94 7.83
C ASP A 140 12.51 35.72 8.04
N LEU A 141 12.60 35.03 9.19
CA LEU A 141 11.80 33.85 9.53
C LEU A 141 10.29 34.07 9.32
N LEU A 142 9.74 35.14 9.89
CA LEU A 142 8.30 35.42 9.81
C LEU A 142 7.85 35.74 8.38
N ASP A 143 8.71 36.36 7.57
CA ASP A 143 8.45 36.58 6.14
C ASP A 143 8.38 35.24 5.39
N LYS A 144 9.33 34.33 5.63
CA LYS A 144 9.31 33.00 5.00
C LYS A 144 8.12 32.17 5.44
N VAL A 145 7.69 32.27 6.70
CA VAL A 145 6.47 31.61 7.19
C VAL A 145 5.24 32.07 6.41
N LYS A 146 5.08 33.39 6.21
CA LYS A 146 3.97 33.93 5.39
C LYS A 146 4.04 33.45 3.95
N LYS A 147 5.24 33.38 3.37
CA LYS A 147 5.44 32.84 2.01
C LYS A 147 5.10 31.35 1.92
N CYS A 148 5.45 30.56 2.94
CA CYS A 148 5.00 29.17 3.01
C CYS A 148 3.47 29.05 3.08
N TRP A 149 2.80 29.90 3.86
CA TRP A 149 1.34 29.97 3.90
C TRP A 149 0.73 30.37 2.55
N SER A 150 1.26 31.42 1.93
CA SER A 150 0.78 31.90 0.63
C SER A 150 1.08 30.91 -0.51
N SER A 151 2.03 30.00 -0.34
CA SER A 151 2.39 28.98 -1.34
C SER A 151 1.26 27.98 -1.65
N LEU A 152 0.26 27.85 -0.77
CA LEU A 152 -0.99 27.12 -1.08
C LEU A 152 -1.77 27.73 -2.25
N PHE A 153 -1.46 28.97 -2.60
CA PHE A 153 -2.15 29.76 -3.61
C PHE A 153 -1.21 30.18 -4.75
N THR A 154 -0.11 29.47 -4.99
CA THR A 154 0.65 29.63 -6.25
C THR A 154 -0.21 29.24 -7.45
N PRO A 155 0.12 29.69 -8.68
CA PRO A 155 -0.68 29.32 -9.86
C PRO A 155 -0.78 27.80 -10.04
N ARG A 156 0.32 27.08 -9.79
CA ARG A 156 0.33 25.61 -9.87
C ARG A 156 -0.50 24.95 -8.76
N ALA A 157 -0.42 25.47 -7.53
CA ALA A 157 -1.21 24.97 -6.40
C ALA A 157 -2.72 25.18 -6.63
N ILE A 158 -3.13 26.37 -7.08
CA ILE A 158 -4.53 26.66 -7.42
C ILE A 158 -4.98 25.75 -8.56
N PHE A 159 -4.23 25.68 -9.67
CA PHE A 159 -4.56 24.82 -10.80
C PHE A 159 -4.75 23.36 -10.36
N TYR A 160 -3.84 22.84 -9.54
CA TYR A 160 -3.93 21.48 -8.98
C TYR A 160 -5.20 21.28 -8.15
N ARG A 161 -5.59 22.24 -7.29
CA ARG A 161 -6.84 22.16 -6.51
C ARG A 161 -8.05 22.03 -7.41
N PHE A 162 -8.11 22.79 -8.50
CA PHE A 162 -9.24 22.73 -9.42
C PHE A 162 -9.25 21.42 -10.19
N GLU A 163 -8.12 20.98 -10.75
CA GLU A 163 -7.98 19.70 -11.47
C GLU A 163 -8.34 18.48 -10.61
N LYS A 164 -8.12 18.57 -9.29
CA LYS A 164 -8.47 17.51 -8.33
C LYS A 164 -9.82 17.70 -7.66
N GLU A 165 -10.61 18.70 -8.06
CA GLU A 165 -11.91 19.04 -7.45
C GLU A 165 -11.82 19.32 -5.93
N LEU A 166 -10.66 19.78 -5.46
CA LEU A 166 -10.37 20.11 -4.05
C LEU A 166 -10.63 21.58 -3.70
N HIS A 167 -11.08 22.40 -4.65
CA HIS A 167 -11.29 23.85 -4.46
C HIS A 167 -12.40 24.18 -3.45
N GLY A 168 -13.28 23.23 -3.11
CA GLY A 168 -14.29 23.35 -2.05
C GLY A 168 -13.91 22.66 -0.73
N THR A 169 -12.66 22.22 -0.59
CA THR A 169 -12.16 21.56 0.64
C THR A 169 -11.30 22.51 1.45
N ASP A 170 -11.45 22.47 2.77
CA ASP A 170 -10.60 23.22 3.69
C ASP A 170 -9.20 22.61 3.70
N ILE A 171 -8.30 23.19 2.90
CA ILE A 171 -6.89 22.78 2.86
C ILE A 171 -6.07 23.78 3.64
N SER A 172 -5.58 23.33 4.78
CA SER A 172 -4.64 24.08 5.61
C SER A 172 -3.20 23.61 5.41
N VAL A 173 -2.25 24.47 5.80
CA VAL A 173 -0.81 24.25 5.66
C VAL A 173 -0.10 24.50 6.98
N ALA A 174 0.65 23.50 7.40
CA ALA A 174 1.64 23.63 8.46
C ALA A 174 2.97 24.11 7.86
N VAL A 175 3.84 24.66 8.70
CA VAL A 175 5.18 25.10 8.27
C VAL A 175 6.24 24.44 9.14
N VAL A 176 7.11 23.67 8.50
CA VAL A 176 8.25 23.02 9.14
C VAL A 176 9.39 24.03 9.23
N VAL A 177 9.90 24.27 10.44
CA VAL A 177 11.11 25.06 10.70
C VAL A 177 12.17 24.11 11.24
N GLN A 178 13.17 23.85 10.41
CA GLN A 178 14.19 22.82 10.66
C GLN A 178 15.58 23.43 10.65
N LYS A 179 16.45 23.04 11.58
CA LYS A 179 17.86 23.46 11.58
C LYS A 179 18.49 23.15 10.22
N MET A 180 19.16 24.14 9.65
CA MET A 180 19.80 23.99 8.36
C MET A 180 21.04 23.10 8.47
N VAL A 181 21.16 22.12 7.57
CA VAL A 181 22.38 21.33 7.39
C VAL A 181 23.17 21.97 6.27
N GLN A 182 24.38 22.46 6.56
CA GLN A 182 25.28 23.07 5.58
C GLN A 182 26.01 21.97 4.81
N SER A 183 25.25 21.24 4.00
CA SER A 183 25.70 19.98 3.43
C SER A 183 26.88 20.16 2.46
N GLU A 184 27.91 19.34 2.68
CA GLU A 184 29.02 19.15 1.74
C GLU A 184 28.55 18.34 0.52
N VAL A 185 27.68 17.37 0.81
CA VAL A 185 27.05 16.45 -0.12
C VAL A 185 25.61 16.25 0.32
N SER A 186 24.69 16.16 -0.63
CA SER A 186 23.29 15.86 -0.36
C SER A 186 22.70 15.05 -1.50
N GLY A 187 21.45 14.63 -1.33
CA GLY A 187 20.84 13.78 -2.33
C GLY A 187 19.42 13.35 -2.03
N VAL A 188 18.96 12.50 -2.94
CA VAL A 188 17.72 11.75 -2.78
C VAL A 188 18.05 10.26 -2.80
N ALA A 189 17.18 9.46 -2.19
CA ALA A 189 17.30 8.02 -2.24
C ALA A 189 15.92 7.39 -2.31
N PHE A 190 15.80 6.38 -3.16
CA PHE A 190 14.61 5.56 -3.24
C PHE A 190 14.95 4.19 -2.66
N SER A 191 14.24 3.81 -1.60
CA SER A 191 14.37 2.48 -1.00
C SER A 191 13.97 1.35 -1.95
N VAL A 192 13.28 1.64 -3.05
CA VAL A 192 13.07 0.71 -4.17
C VAL A 192 13.45 1.44 -5.45
N HIS A 193 14.28 0.81 -6.28
CA HIS A 193 14.71 1.39 -7.55
C HIS A 193 13.49 1.70 -8.44
N PRO A 194 13.26 2.96 -8.85
CA PRO A 194 12.00 3.37 -9.49
C PRO A 194 11.82 2.84 -10.92
N ILE A 195 12.92 2.49 -11.60
CA ILE A 195 12.91 1.90 -12.95
C ILE A 195 12.80 0.36 -12.91
N THR A 196 13.67 -0.33 -12.15
CA THR A 196 13.65 -1.80 -12.11
C THR A 196 12.51 -2.34 -11.25
N GLU A 197 12.03 -1.54 -10.29
CA GLU A 197 11.02 -1.90 -9.29
C GLU A 197 11.39 -3.12 -8.43
N ASP A 198 12.66 -3.54 -8.46
CA ASP A 198 13.15 -4.63 -7.64
C ASP A 198 13.20 -4.18 -6.18
N ARG A 199 12.40 -4.82 -5.33
CA ARG A 199 12.31 -4.51 -3.91
C ARG A 199 13.58 -4.84 -3.13
N ASN A 200 14.50 -5.62 -3.71
CA ASN A 200 15.83 -5.84 -3.14
C ASN A 200 16.83 -4.75 -3.54
N GLN A 201 16.49 -3.83 -4.45
CA GLN A 201 17.38 -2.77 -4.91
C GLN A 201 16.93 -1.42 -4.40
N LEU A 202 17.86 -0.65 -3.83
CA LEU A 202 17.69 0.78 -3.57
C LEU A 202 18.64 1.57 -4.45
N ILE A 203 18.30 2.83 -4.71
CA ILE A 203 19.12 3.76 -5.47
C ILE A 203 19.38 5.01 -4.63
N ILE A 204 20.63 5.48 -4.63
CA ILE A 204 21.08 6.71 -3.98
C ILE A 204 21.58 7.64 -5.07
N GLU A 205 21.05 8.85 -5.12
CA GLU A 205 21.54 9.91 -5.98
C GLU A 205 22.26 10.96 -5.14
N ALA A 206 23.50 11.32 -5.48
CA ALA A 206 24.33 12.22 -4.68
C ALA A 206 24.95 13.36 -5.51
N GLY A 207 24.91 14.56 -4.96
CA GLY A 207 25.55 15.74 -5.56
C GLY A 207 26.21 16.64 -4.53
N PHE A 208 27.10 17.49 -5.02
CA PHE A 208 27.84 18.43 -4.17
C PHE A 208 26.98 19.60 -3.69
N GLY A 209 27.11 19.94 -2.41
CA GLY A 209 26.43 21.08 -1.79
C GLY A 209 25.01 20.75 -1.30
N LEU A 210 24.12 21.74 -1.38
CA LEU A 210 22.73 21.70 -0.91
C LEU A 210 21.81 20.91 -1.85
N GLY A 211 20.86 20.17 -1.25
CA GLY A 211 20.01 19.21 -1.98
C GLY A 211 19.03 19.85 -2.98
N GLU A 212 18.76 21.15 -2.83
CA GLU A 212 17.93 21.92 -3.76
C GLU A 212 18.42 21.81 -5.21
N ALA A 213 19.74 21.74 -5.44
CA ALA A 213 20.31 21.59 -6.76
C ALA A 213 19.91 20.26 -7.45
N ILE A 214 19.72 19.20 -6.67
CA ILE A 214 19.38 17.86 -7.15
C ILE A 214 17.86 17.76 -7.34
N VAL A 215 17.09 18.19 -6.34
CA VAL A 215 15.62 18.15 -6.37
C VAL A 215 15.05 19.01 -7.50
N SER A 216 15.71 20.13 -7.83
CA SER A 216 15.33 21.00 -8.95
C SER A 216 15.81 20.48 -10.33
N GLY A 217 16.67 19.47 -10.37
CA GLY A 217 17.32 18.98 -11.60
C GLY A 217 18.37 19.94 -12.17
N ALA A 218 18.88 20.88 -11.37
CA ALA A 218 19.87 21.87 -11.81
C ALA A 218 21.29 21.29 -11.96
N ILE A 219 21.54 20.10 -11.39
CA ILE A 219 22.73 19.29 -11.58
C ILE A 219 22.34 17.83 -11.84
N THR A 220 23.19 17.10 -12.57
CA THR A 220 23.05 15.64 -12.73
C THR A 220 23.88 14.96 -11.63
N PRO A 221 23.25 14.28 -10.66
CA PRO A 221 23.96 13.64 -9.55
C PRO A 221 24.69 12.37 -10.00
N ASP A 222 25.59 11.88 -9.15
CA ASP A 222 26.03 10.49 -9.21
C ASP A 222 24.86 9.57 -8.82
N SER A 223 24.89 8.32 -9.28
CA SER A 223 23.90 7.29 -8.93
C SER A 223 24.60 6.02 -8.45
N TYR A 224 24.13 5.48 -7.33
CA TYR A 224 24.62 4.24 -6.73
C TYR A 224 23.46 3.28 -6.50
N VAL A 225 23.53 2.08 -7.08
CA VAL A 225 22.52 1.03 -6.87
C VAL A 225 23.06 0.01 -5.88
N VAL A 226 22.28 -0.27 -4.85
CA VAL A 226 22.66 -1.14 -3.73
C VAL A 226 21.61 -2.24 -3.55
N GLU A 227 22.04 -3.49 -3.51
CA GLU A 227 21.21 -4.60 -3.03
C GLU A 227 21.04 -4.50 -1.51
N LYS A 228 19.84 -4.77 -1.01
CA LYS A 228 19.55 -4.80 0.43
C LYS A 228 20.07 -6.07 1.05
N GLU A 229 19.88 -7.21 0.38
CA GLU A 229 20.28 -8.53 0.85
C GLU A 229 20.86 -9.39 -0.31
N PRO A 230 22.14 -9.77 -0.27
CA PRO A 230 23.16 -9.27 0.67
C PRO A 230 23.44 -7.78 0.41
N ARG A 231 23.75 -7.01 1.46
CA ARG A 231 24.08 -5.59 1.33
C ARG A 231 25.32 -5.39 0.45
N LYS A 232 25.14 -4.90 -0.77
CA LYS A 232 26.23 -4.73 -1.74
C LYS A 232 25.94 -3.65 -2.78
N ILE A 233 26.94 -2.84 -3.12
CA ILE A 233 26.90 -1.93 -4.27
C ILE A 233 26.99 -2.78 -5.55
N ILE A 234 25.98 -2.69 -6.41
CA ILE A 234 25.91 -3.46 -7.66
C ILE A 234 26.14 -2.61 -8.90
N ASP A 235 25.93 -1.29 -8.81
CA ASP A 235 26.22 -0.36 -9.91
C ASP A 235 26.58 1.04 -9.38
N THR A 236 27.48 1.70 -10.11
CA THR A 236 27.98 3.05 -9.80
C THR A 236 28.10 3.85 -11.09
N THR A 237 27.35 4.94 -11.17
CA THR A 237 27.44 5.93 -12.26
C THR A 237 27.95 7.25 -11.71
N VAL A 238 29.12 7.69 -12.19
CA VAL A 238 29.73 8.96 -11.80
C VAL A 238 29.52 10.00 -12.90
N ASN A 239 29.00 11.15 -12.54
CA ASN A 239 28.74 12.26 -13.46
C ASN A 239 29.65 13.45 -13.17
N THR A 240 30.00 14.23 -14.20
CA THR A 240 30.78 15.44 -13.98
C THR A 240 29.91 16.59 -13.49
N GLN A 241 30.10 17.01 -12.24
CA GLN A 241 29.36 18.07 -11.57
C GLN A 241 30.21 19.35 -11.51
N LYS A 242 29.99 20.27 -12.45
CA LYS A 242 30.81 21.50 -12.60
C LYS A 242 30.49 22.60 -11.58
N ARG A 243 29.42 22.44 -10.81
CA ARG A 243 28.97 23.40 -9.80
C ARG A 243 28.20 22.70 -8.70
N GLY A 244 28.21 23.30 -7.51
CA GLY A 244 27.36 22.94 -6.38
C GLY A 244 26.72 24.19 -5.77
N LEU A 245 25.61 23.99 -5.06
CA LEU A 245 24.93 25.08 -4.37
C LEU A 245 25.38 25.12 -2.90
N TYR A 246 25.80 26.28 -2.42
CA TYR A 246 26.32 26.43 -1.05
C TYR A 246 25.78 27.70 -0.42
N LYS A 247 25.90 27.80 0.91
CA LYS A 247 25.67 29.08 1.59
C LYS A 247 26.84 30.04 1.32
N SER A 248 26.50 31.28 1.00
CA SER A 248 27.42 32.40 0.85
C SER A 248 27.81 32.99 2.21
N ARG A 249 28.73 33.96 2.18
CA ARG A 249 29.05 34.77 3.38
C ARG A 249 27.90 35.70 3.79
N SER A 250 27.03 36.09 2.87
CA SER A 250 25.84 36.90 3.16
C SER A 250 24.67 36.08 3.71
N GLY A 251 24.81 34.75 3.78
CA GLY A 251 23.77 33.84 4.23
C GLY A 251 22.86 33.32 3.12
N GLU A 252 22.96 33.86 1.90
CA GLU A 252 22.17 33.42 0.75
C GLU A 252 22.73 32.16 0.09
N ASN A 253 21.93 31.50 -0.75
CA ASN A 253 22.40 30.39 -1.57
C ASN A 253 23.19 30.92 -2.78
N GLU A 254 24.42 30.45 -2.96
CA GLU A 254 25.28 30.78 -4.10
C GLU A 254 25.78 29.54 -4.84
N TRP A 255 25.86 29.63 -6.16
CA TRP A 255 26.50 28.62 -6.98
C TRP A 255 28.02 28.77 -6.91
N LYS A 256 28.72 27.68 -6.60
CA LYS A 256 30.18 27.60 -6.66
C LYS A 256 30.61 26.65 -7.76
N GLU A 257 31.59 27.08 -8.54
CA GLU A 257 32.24 26.20 -9.51
C GLU A 257 33.04 25.12 -8.79
N ILE A 258 32.98 23.91 -9.35
CA ILE A 258 33.76 22.76 -8.90
C ILE A 258 34.67 22.40 -10.06
N TYR A 259 35.97 22.38 -9.81
CA TYR A 259 36.98 22.12 -10.82
C TYR A 259 37.44 20.67 -10.79
N LYS A 260 38.06 20.22 -11.89
CA LYS A 260 38.72 18.91 -11.95
C LYS A 260 39.94 18.89 -11.01
N PRO A 261 40.27 17.74 -10.38
CA PRO A 261 39.62 16.43 -10.60
C PRO A 261 38.31 16.26 -9.84
N GLN A 262 38.04 17.05 -8.78
CA GLN A 262 36.88 16.89 -7.90
C GLN A 262 35.54 16.84 -8.66
N ALA A 263 35.36 17.71 -9.65
CA ALA A 263 34.15 17.77 -10.46
C ALA A 263 33.82 16.46 -11.18
N SER A 264 34.81 15.61 -11.46
CA SER A 264 34.66 14.33 -12.15
C SER A 264 34.95 13.15 -11.23
N SER A 265 35.13 13.39 -9.93
CA SER A 265 35.32 12.35 -8.93
C SER A 265 33.98 11.89 -8.36
N GLN A 266 33.94 10.63 -7.94
CA GLN A 266 32.80 10.07 -7.21
C GLN A 266 32.50 10.88 -5.95
N VAL A 267 31.23 11.24 -5.74
CA VAL A 267 30.79 12.11 -4.65
C VAL A 267 30.85 11.41 -3.29
N LEU A 268 30.31 10.20 -3.18
CA LEU A 268 30.32 9.40 -1.95
C LEU A 268 31.34 8.26 -2.04
N LYS A 269 32.07 8.00 -0.96
CA LYS A 269 32.90 6.79 -0.84
C LYS A 269 32.03 5.56 -0.64
N GLU A 270 32.52 4.37 -1.01
CA GLU A 270 31.78 3.11 -0.82
C GLU A 270 31.28 2.90 0.61
N SER A 271 32.10 3.20 1.62
CA SER A 271 31.70 3.09 3.03
C SER A 271 30.51 3.99 3.37
N GLN A 272 30.46 5.20 2.80
CA GLN A 272 29.37 6.16 3.00
C GLN A 272 28.10 5.73 2.26
N ILE A 273 28.23 5.14 1.07
CA ILE A 273 27.11 4.57 0.30
C ILE A 273 26.44 3.47 1.11
N LEU A 274 27.23 2.55 1.69
CA LEU A 274 26.71 1.45 2.50
C LEU A 274 26.09 1.93 3.82
N GLU A 275 26.73 2.89 4.50
CA GLU A 275 26.17 3.53 5.70
C GLU A 275 24.79 4.16 5.44
N LEU A 276 24.67 4.93 4.36
CA LEU A 276 23.41 5.54 3.97
C LEU A 276 22.36 4.48 3.54
N ALA A 277 22.78 3.42 2.84
CA ALA A 277 21.91 2.31 2.45
C ALA A 277 21.28 1.60 3.68
N ASP A 278 22.06 1.43 4.75
CA ASP A 278 21.54 0.88 6.02
C ASP A 278 20.53 1.81 6.68
N LEU A 279 20.79 3.13 6.64
CA LEU A 279 19.85 4.12 7.14
C LEU A 279 18.53 4.11 6.35
N ILE A 280 18.59 4.01 5.01
CA ILE A 280 17.42 3.91 4.13
C ILE A 280 16.59 2.67 4.45
N VAL A 281 17.23 1.51 4.60
CA VAL A 281 16.53 0.26 4.95
C VAL A 281 15.92 0.32 6.35
N LYS A 282 16.59 0.97 7.31
CA LYS A 282 16.01 1.20 8.64
C LYS A 282 14.71 2.03 8.54
N ILE A 283 14.68 3.05 7.68
CA ILE A 283 13.50 3.90 7.46
C ILE A 283 12.38 3.09 6.78
N GLU A 284 12.69 2.37 5.71
CA GLU A 284 11.72 1.51 5.01
C GLU A 284 11.11 0.45 5.95
N ASN A 285 11.94 -0.23 6.75
CA ASN A 285 11.49 -1.23 7.71
C ASN A 285 10.60 -0.64 8.81
N HIS A 286 10.91 0.58 9.26
CA HIS A 286 10.09 1.30 10.24
C HIS A 286 8.69 1.63 9.69
N TYR A 287 8.64 2.13 8.46
CA TYR A 287 7.38 2.51 7.83
C TYR A 287 6.58 1.31 7.29
N GLY A 288 7.25 0.23 6.88
CA GLY A 288 6.65 -0.96 6.29
C GLY A 288 6.26 -0.78 4.82
N PHE A 289 6.74 0.26 4.15
CA PHE A 289 6.49 0.55 2.74
C PHE A 289 7.70 1.25 2.10
N PRO A 290 7.85 1.18 0.75
CA PRO A 290 8.92 1.89 0.05
C PRO A 290 8.84 3.40 0.25
N CYS A 291 9.96 4.00 0.64
CA CYS A 291 10.15 5.43 0.83
C CYS A 291 11.06 6.07 -0.22
N ASP A 292 10.71 7.32 -0.58
CA ASP A 292 11.54 8.35 -1.20
C ASP A 292 12.06 9.27 -0.08
N ILE A 293 13.37 9.46 -0.01
CA ILE A 293 14.09 10.02 1.13
C ILE A 293 15.03 11.13 0.64
N GLU A 294 14.91 12.31 1.22
CA GLU A 294 15.91 13.38 1.04
C GLU A 294 16.92 13.32 2.19
N TRP A 295 18.20 13.47 1.86
CA TRP A 295 19.28 13.35 2.83
C TRP A 295 20.38 14.40 2.58
N ALA A 296 21.14 14.67 3.63
CA ALA A 296 22.24 15.62 3.65
C ALA A 296 23.41 15.04 4.45
N TYR A 297 24.63 15.39 4.07
CA TYR A 297 25.86 14.98 4.74
C TYR A 297 26.69 16.20 5.13
N GLU A 298 27.01 16.32 6.41
CA GLU A 298 27.77 17.44 6.99
C GLU A 298 28.67 16.89 8.10
N ASN A 299 29.96 17.27 8.09
CA ASN A 299 30.90 16.97 9.18
C ASN A 299 30.94 15.48 9.57
N GLY A 300 30.93 14.58 8.59
CA GLY A 300 31.03 13.16 8.87
C GLY A 300 29.71 12.45 9.19
N LYS A 301 28.54 13.12 9.08
CA LYS A 301 27.26 12.58 9.51
C LYS A 301 26.17 12.74 8.47
N PHE A 302 25.40 11.68 8.27
CA PHE A 302 24.16 11.73 7.50
C PHE A 302 23.00 12.28 8.33
N TYR A 303 22.19 13.10 7.67
CA TYR A 303 20.94 13.64 8.17
C TYR A 303 19.81 13.34 7.19
N ILE A 304 18.66 12.92 7.69
CA ILE A 304 17.45 12.74 6.89
C ILE A 304 16.61 14.00 6.99
N THR A 305 16.40 14.66 5.86
CA THR A 305 15.68 15.94 5.78
C THR A 305 14.23 15.75 5.35
N GLN A 306 13.87 14.61 4.74
CA GLN A 306 12.50 14.24 4.40
C GLN A 306 12.36 12.73 4.16
N SER A 307 11.18 12.17 4.41
CA SER A 307 10.81 10.82 3.94
C SER A 307 9.32 10.77 3.61
N ARG A 308 8.97 10.15 2.48
CA ARG A 308 7.59 9.99 2.00
C ARG A 308 7.40 8.65 1.28
N PRO A 309 6.17 8.10 1.21
CA PRO A 309 5.92 6.88 0.46
C PRO A 309 6.16 7.06 -1.05
N ILE A 310 6.72 6.04 -1.71
CA ILE A 310 6.80 5.99 -3.18
C ILE A 310 5.43 5.55 -3.72
N THR A 311 4.67 6.50 -4.28
CA THR A 311 3.32 6.26 -4.82
C THR A 311 3.31 5.79 -6.27
N THR A 312 4.43 5.91 -6.98
CA THR A 312 4.55 5.50 -8.40
C THR A 312 4.67 3.99 -8.59
N LEU A 313 5.19 3.27 -7.60
CA LEU A 313 5.26 1.81 -7.61
C LEU A 313 3.86 1.17 -7.62
N ASP A 314 2.84 1.93 -7.19
CA ASP A 314 1.44 1.51 -7.21
C ASP A 314 0.72 1.79 -8.56
N LYS A 315 1.44 2.29 -9.60
CA LYS A 315 0.88 2.38 -10.97
C LYS A 315 0.98 1.08 -11.78
N LEU A 316 1.41 -0.02 -11.16
CA LEU A 316 1.25 -1.36 -11.69
C LEU A 316 0.21 -2.15 -10.89
N ASP A 317 -1.05 -1.89 -11.23
CA ASP A 317 -2.08 -2.94 -11.21
C ASP A 317 -3.15 -2.72 -12.31
N LYS A 318 -2.73 -2.26 -13.51
CA LYS A 318 -3.37 -2.76 -14.74
C LYS A 318 -2.86 -4.19 -14.95
N VAL A 319 -3.47 -5.13 -14.23
CA VAL A 319 -3.35 -6.59 -14.36
C VAL A 319 -2.07 -7.04 -15.10
N LYS A 320 -0.91 -6.87 -14.48
CA LYS A 320 0.19 -7.81 -14.78
C LYS A 320 -0.19 -9.10 -14.06
N LYS A 321 -0.19 -10.19 -14.81
CA LYS A 321 -0.37 -11.54 -14.27
C LYS A 321 0.54 -11.69 -13.03
N PRO A 322 0.08 -12.35 -11.96
CA PRO A 322 0.87 -12.51 -10.73
C PRO A 322 2.28 -13.00 -11.07
N HIS A 323 3.29 -12.42 -10.40
CA HIS A 323 4.69 -12.82 -10.53
C HIS A 323 4.82 -14.35 -10.51
N GLN A 324 5.46 -14.88 -11.55
CA GLN A 324 5.60 -16.30 -11.85
C GLN A 324 6.42 -17.07 -10.79
N GLN A 325 7.04 -16.39 -9.82
CA GLN A 325 7.91 -17.02 -8.82
C GLN A 325 7.18 -17.74 -7.67
N TYR A 326 5.90 -17.48 -7.42
CA TYR A 326 5.11 -18.28 -6.47
C TYR A 326 4.23 -19.36 -7.15
N ILE A 327 4.40 -19.55 -8.47
CA ILE A 327 3.74 -20.63 -9.23
C ILE A 327 4.71 -21.81 -9.44
N ASN A 328 6.01 -21.64 -9.22
CA ASN A 328 7.01 -22.65 -9.58
C ASN A 328 7.21 -23.79 -8.56
N HIS A 329 6.41 -23.88 -7.49
CA HIS A 329 6.47 -25.02 -6.56
C HIS A 329 5.15 -25.78 -6.42
N ILE A 330 4.20 -25.55 -7.32
CA ILE A 330 2.99 -26.36 -7.40
C ILE A 330 2.92 -26.90 -8.83
N SER A 331 3.52 -28.07 -9.04
CA SER A 331 3.54 -28.75 -10.34
C SER A 331 2.25 -29.56 -10.62
N ARG A 332 1.26 -29.55 -9.71
CA ARG A 332 0.04 -30.38 -9.80
C ARG A 332 -1.20 -29.63 -9.31
N ASP A 333 -2.31 -29.79 -10.02
CA ASP A 333 -3.62 -29.24 -9.62
C ASP A 333 -4.09 -29.82 -8.27
N MET A 334 -5.02 -29.13 -7.59
CA MET A 334 -5.56 -29.59 -6.30
C MET A 334 -6.30 -30.92 -6.42
N SER A 335 -6.11 -31.79 -5.41
CA SER A 335 -6.84 -33.04 -5.29
C SER A 335 -8.32 -32.83 -4.95
N LEU A 336 -9.14 -33.84 -5.19
CA LEU A 336 -10.56 -33.83 -4.81
C LEU A 336 -10.74 -33.61 -3.29
N THR A 337 -9.85 -34.08 -2.43
CA THR A 337 -9.91 -33.76 -0.99
C THR A 337 -9.77 -32.27 -0.71
N ALA A 338 -8.81 -31.60 -1.36
CA ALA A 338 -8.59 -30.16 -1.17
C ALA A 338 -9.75 -29.32 -1.74
N ILE A 339 -10.41 -29.80 -2.79
CA ILE A 339 -11.57 -29.15 -3.40
C ILE A 339 -12.83 -29.40 -2.55
N TYR A 340 -13.15 -30.65 -2.24
CA TYR A 340 -14.44 -31.05 -1.69
C TYR A 340 -14.50 -31.11 -0.16
N TYR A 341 -13.36 -31.18 0.53
CA TYR A 341 -13.31 -31.19 1.99
C TYR A 341 -12.24 -30.23 2.56
N PRO A 342 -12.28 -28.93 2.23
CA PRO A 342 -11.29 -27.99 2.75
C PRO A 342 -11.32 -27.89 4.29
N PHE A 343 -12.45 -28.20 4.92
CA PHE A 343 -12.55 -28.31 6.39
C PHE A 343 -11.89 -29.57 6.97
N LEU A 344 -11.88 -30.73 6.28
CA LEU A 344 -11.16 -31.92 6.78
C LEU A 344 -9.64 -31.76 6.66
N VAL A 345 -9.17 -30.96 5.70
CA VAL A 345 -7.77 -30.52 5.64
C VAL A 345 -7.44 -29.58 6.82
N GLN A 346 -8.44 -28.87 7.36
CA GLN A 346 -8.29 -28.05 8.58
C GLN A 346 -8.42 -28.84 9.90
N THR A 347 -9.21 -29.93 9.96
CA THR A 347 -9.53 -30.63 11.21
C THR A 347 -8.83 -31.98 11.39
N GLY A 348 -8.26 -32.57 10.34
CA GLY A 348 -7.52 -33.84 10.39
C GLY A 348 -6.16 -33.77 11.12
N ILE A 349 -5.74 -32.58 11.54
CA ILE A 349 -4.54 -32.33 12.35
C ILE A 349 -4.95 -31.69 13.67
N TYR A 350 -5.71 -32.38 14.51
CA TYR A 350 -5.97 -31.89 15.87
C TYR A 350 -5.83 -32.99 16.91
N LYS A 351 -4.67 -33.01 17.58
CA LYS A 351 -4.57 -33.40 19.00
C LYS A 351 -3.30 -32.91 19.71
N SER A 352 -2.90 -31.65 19.54
CA SER A 352 -2.18 -30.93 20.59
C SER A 352 -2.02 -29.45 20.23
N THR A 353 -2.51 -28.60 21.13
CA THR A 353 -2.11 -27.20 21.34
C THR A 353 -2.59 -26.13 20.32
N PHE A 354 -3.29 -25.13 20.89
CA PHE A 354 -3.55 -23.75 20.44
C PHE A 354 -4.95 -23.35 19.92
N GLU A 355 -5.44 -22.26 20.51
CA GLU A 355 -6.68 -21.52 20.23
C GLU A 355 -6.69 -20.92 18.81
N PHE A 356 -7.85 -21.02 18.16
CA PHE A 356 -8.08 -20.69 16.76
C PHE A 356 -8.20 -19.18 16.48
N LYS A 357 -7.41 -18.65 15.54
CA LYS A 357 -7.70 -17.42 14.77
C LYS A 357 -7.63 -17.72 13.26
N SER A 358 -8.77 -17.64 12.57
CA SER A 358 -8.92 -18.04 11.16
C SER A 358 -8.48 -16.94 10.18
N LYS A 359 -7.33 -17.10 9.50
CA LYS A 359 -6.80 -16.12 8.52
C LYS A 359 -6.74 -16.68 7.10
N GLY A 360 -7.62 -16.20 6.20
CA GLY A 360 -7.46 -16.26 4.73
C GLY A 360 -8.45 -17.11 3.94
N LEU A 361 -8.65 -16.77 2.65
CA LEU A 361 -9.69 -17.35 1.76
C LEU A 361 -9.34 -17.16 0.24
N PHE A 362 -9.86 -18.02 -0.66
CA PHE A 362 -9.34 -18.23 -2.05
C PHE A 362 -10.21 -17.59 -3.17
N TYR A 363 -9.61 -17.23 -4.32
CA TYR A 363 -10.31 -16.72 -5.53
C TYR A 363 -10.30 -17.73 -6.70
N PHE A 364 -11.40 -17.78 -7.48
CA PHE A 364 -11.61 -18.75 -8.57
C PHE A 364 -11.84 -18.08 -9.94
N SER A 365 -11.37 -18.69 -11.04
CA SER A 365 -11.72 -18.31 -12.42
C SER A 365 -12.19 -19.53 -13.22
N GLU A 366 -13.00 -19.34 -14.27
CA GLU A 366 -13.64 -20.43 -15.04
C GLU A 366 -12.67 -21.34 -15.82
N LYS A 367 -11.37 -21.01 -15.91
CA LYS A 367 -10.40 -21.74 -16.74
C LYS A 367 -9.10 -22.16 -16.03
N SER A 368 -8.92 -21.84 -14.74
CA SER A 368 -7.68 -22.17 -14.01
C SER A 368 -7.95 -22.20 -12.50
N PHE A 369 -7.62 -23.32 -11.86
CA PHE A 369 -7.76 -23.52 -10.41
C PHE A 369 -6.59 -22.85 -9.67
N LEU A 370 -6.92 -21.94 -8.75
CA LEU A 370 -6.02 -21.24 -7.80
C LEU A 370 -5.11 -20.14 -8.40
N LYS A 371 -5.31 -18.88 -7.98
CA LYS A 371 -4.39 -17.75 -8.28
C LYS A 371 -3.80 -17.04 -7.05
N GLY A 372 -4.11 -17.47 -5.83
CA GLY A 372 -3.45 -16.93 -4.62
C GLY A 372 -4.23 -17.08 -3.31
N TYR A 373 -3.50 -16.86 -2.21
CA TYR A 373 -3.95 -16.77 -0.82
C TYR A 373 -3.91 -15.31 -0.37
N LYS A 374 -4.94 -14.82 0.31
CA LYS A 374 -4.87 -13.54 1.03
C LYS A 374 -5.65 -13.59 2.34
N SER A 375 -5.01 -13.12 3.42
CA SER A 375 -5.64 -12.85 4.72
C SER A 375 -6.65 -11.71 4.57
N PHE A 376 -7.90 -11.92 5.01
CA PHE A 376 -8.99 -10.94 4.89
C PHE A 376 -9.16 -10.04 6.11
N GLU A 377 -8.43 -10.26 7.21
CA GLU A 377 -8.60 -9.43 8.42
C GLU A 377 -8.25 -7.94 8.14
N ASP A 378 -7.34 -7.68 7.19
CA ASP A 378 -6.80 -6.33 6.94
C ASP A 378 -7.03 -5.77 5.52
N ASP A 379 -7.75 -6.46 4.61
CA ASP A 379 -7.97 -5.90 3.26
C ASP A 379 -9.17 -4.94 3.24
N GLN A 380 -8.87 -3.67 3.53
CA GLN A 380 -9.83 -2.57 3.48
C GLN A 380 -10.58 -2.50 2.14
N ARG A 381 -9.97 -2.90 1.01
CA ARG A 381 -10.62 -2.89 -0.31
C ARG A 381 -11.78 -3.87 -0.45
N VAL A 382 -11.69 -5.04 0.20
CA VAL A 382 -12.77 -6.04 0.18
C VAL A 382 -13.92 -5.57 1.05
N LYS A 383 -13.60 -5.03 2.24
CA LYS A 383 -14.57 -4.33 3.09
C LYS A 383 -15.26 -3.26 2.25
N ASP A 384 -14.51 -2.37 1.59
CA ASP A 384 -15.01 -1.28 0.74
C ASP A 384 -15.83 -1.76 -0.48
N GLN A 385 -15.49 -2.89 -1.08
CA GLN A 385 -16.31 -3.49 -2.14
C GLN A 385 -17.63 -4.02 -1.60
N ILE A 386 -17.62 -4.74 -0.48
CA ILE A 386 -18.84 -5.17 0.20
C ILE A 386 -19.66 -3.94 0.58
N ILE A 387 -19.03 -2.89 1.12
CA ILE A 387 -19.64 -1.58 1.41
C ILE A 387 -20.31 -1.02 0.16
N LYS A 388 -19.60 -0.99 -0.96
CA LYS A 388 -20.09 -0.47 -2.24
C LYS A 388 -21.27 -1.28 -2.79
N TYR A 389 -21.28 -2.60 -2.65
CA TYR A 389 -22.39 -3.44 -3.08
C TYR A 389 -23.62 -3.29 -2.18
N VAL A 390 -23.41 -3.12 -0.88
CA VAL A 390 -24.45 -2.85 0.12
C VAL A 390 -25.09 -1.47 -0.12
N LYS A 391 -24.28 -0.41 -0.26
CA LYS A 391 -24.74 0.96 -0.57
C LYS A 391 -25.54 1.04 -1.88
N LYS A 392 -25.27 0.15 -2.83
CA LYS A 392 -26.00 0.05 -4.11
C LYS A 392 -27.30 -0.79 -4.03
N GLY A 393 -27.72 -1.25 -2.85
CA GLY A 393 -28.91 -2.10 -2.68
C GLY A 393 -28.80 -3.50 -3.30
N LYS A 394 -27.59 -3.94 -3.70
CA LYS A 394 -27.38 -5.20 -4.43
C LYS A 394 -27.28 -6.44 -3.53
N LEU A 395 -27.11 -6.26 -2.21
CA LEU A 395 -26.92 -7.35 -1.26
C LEU A 395 -28.09 -8.36 -1.29
N VAL A 396 -29.33 -7.88 -1.29
CA VAL A 396 -30.53 -8.73 -1.31
C VAL A 396 -30.58 -9.60 -2.57
N SER A 397 -30.21 -9.02 -3.72
CA SER A 397 -30.16 -9.75 -5.00
C SER A 397 -29.07 -10.84 -4.98
N ILE A 398 -27.90 -10.53 -4.43
CA ILE A 398 -26.80 -11.50 -4.27
C ILE A 398 -27.23 -12.66 -3.36
N LEU A 399 -27.85 -12.37 -2.21
CA LEU A 399 -28.33 -13.39 -1.27
C LEU A 399 -29.43 -14.27 -1.88
N LYS A 400 -30.38 -13.68 -2.64
CA LYS A 400 -31.39 -14.44 -3.39
C LYS A 400 -30.77 -15.35 -4.46
N ASN A 401 -29.79 -14.85 -5.21
CA ASN A 401 -29.07 -15.65 -6.20
C ASN A 401 -28.27 -16.78 -5.54
N PHE A 402 -27.65 -16.53 -4.39
CA PHE A 402 -26.92 -17.55 -3.66
C PHE A 402 -27.84 -18.68 -3.20
N LYS A 403 -29.02 -18.35 -2.66
CA LYS A 403 -30.03 -19.36 -2.32
C LYS A 403 -30.40 -20.23 -3.54
N LYS A 404 -30.63 -19.62 -4.70
CA LYS A 404 -30.94 -20.37 -5.93
C LYS A 404 -29.83 -21.35 -6.31
N ILE A 405 -28.56 -20.95 -6.15
CA ILE A 405 -27.40 -21.83 -6.39
C ILE A 405 -27.38 -22.96 -5.37
N ILE A 406 -27.65 -22.70 -4.09
CA ILE A 406 -27.78 -23.74 -3.07
C ILE A 406 -28.86 -24.76 -3.44
N ASP A 407 -30.06 -24.30 -3.78
CA ASP A 407 -31.19 -25.17 -4.13
C ASP A 407 -30.87 -26.03 -5.37
N GLN A 408 -30.17 -25.47 -6.36
CA GLN A 408 -29.69 -26.20 -7.53
C GLN A 408 -28.63 -27.24 -7.17
N ARG A 409 -27.72 -26.93 -6.25
CA ARG A 409 -26.71 -27.88 -5.74
C ARG A 409 -27.39 -29.10 -5.15
N ILE A 410 -28.30 -28.88 -4.21
CA ILE A 410 -29.00 -29.94 -3.47
C ILE A 410 -29.71 -30.87 -4.46
N LYS A 411 -30.45 -30.31 -5.41
CA LYS A 411 -31.14 -31.08 -6.45
C LYS A 411 -30.17 -31.90 -7.31
N LEU A 412 -29.05 -31.30 -7.73
CA LEU A 412 -28.04 -31.98 -8.53
C LEU A 412 -27.38 -33.13 -7.77
N THR A 413 -26.99 -32.90 -6.51
CA THR A 413 -26.39 -33.90 -5.62
C THR A 413 -27.35 -35.06 -5.37
N GLN A 414 -28.59 -34.77 -4.98
CA GLN A 414 -29.61 -35.80 -4.72
C GLN A 414 -29.94 -36.62 -5.97
N SER A 415 -30.08 -35.95 -7.13
CA SER A 415 -30.31 -36.65 -8.40
C SER A 415 -29.16 -37.60 -8.74
N PHE A 416 -27.92 -37.23 -8.42
CA PHE A 416 -26.75 -38.05 -8.72
C PHE A 416 -26.63 -39.25 -7.76
N ILE A 417 -26.78 -39.03 -6.45
CA ILE A 417 -26.67 -40.08 -5.43
C ILE A 417 -27.78 -41.13 -5.59
N ASN A 418 -28.99 -40.70 -5.96
CA ASN A 418 -30.10 -41.62 -6.22
C ASN A 418 -30.00 -42.35 -7.57
N THR A 419 -28.96 -42.07 -8.38
CA THR A 419 -28.74 -42.78 -9.65
C THR A 419 -27.88 -44.02 -9.42
N ASP A 420 -28.39 -45.17 -9.88
CA ASP A 420 -27.61 -46.40 -10.04
C ASP A 420 -26.58 -46.21 -11.18
N LEU A 421 -25.32 -45.97 -10.79
CA LEU A 421 -24.23 -45.66 -11.72
C LEU A 421 -23.84 -46.86 -12.59
N ASP A 422 -24.08 -48.08 -12.14
CA ASP A 422 -23.77 -49.30 -12.90
C ASP A 422 -24.63 -49.43 -14.17
N LYS A 423 -25.80 -48.76 -14.20
CA LYS A 423 -26.72 -48.72 -15.36
C LYS A 423 -26.47 -47.54 -16.30
N LYS A 424 -25.44 -46.75 -16.06
CA LYS A 424 -25.11 -45.56 -16.87
C LYS A 424 -23.85 -45.79 -17.67
N SER A 425 -23.79 -45.19 -18.85
CA SER A 425 -22.55 -45.20 -19.62
C SER A 425 -21.46 -44.38 -18.90
N GLN A 426 -20.22 -44.80 -19.04
CA GLN A 426 -19.05 -44.10 -18.48
C GLN A 426 -18.99 -42.63 -18.93
N GLN A 427 -19.35 -42.36 -20.19
CA GLN A 427 -19.46 -41.00 -20.72
C GLN A 427 -20.52 -40.16 -20.01
N TRP A 428 -21.63 -40.77 -19.60
CA TRP A 428 -22.65 -40.09 -18.79
C TRP A 428 -22.09 -39.72 -17.42
N VAL A 429 -21.37 -40.63 -16.75
CA VAL A 429 -20.75 -40.39 -15.44
C VAL A 429 -19.72 -39.25 -15.53
N ILE A 430 -18.86 -39.26 -16.55
CA ILE A 430 -17.90 -38.17 -16.84
C ILE A 430 -18.63 -36.82 -16.99
N ASN A 431 -19.73 -36.80 -17.75
CA ASN A 431 -20.49 -35.57 -18.00
C ASN A 431 -21.14 -35.04 -16.72
N GLN A 432 -21.67 -35.91 -15.86
CA GLN A 432 -22.21 -35.49 -14.57
C GLN A 432 -21.12 -34.99 -13.62
N PHE A 433 -19.97 -35.67 -13.58
CA PHE A 433 -18.82 -35.24 -12.78
C PHE A 433 -18.31 -33.86 -13.20
N LYS A 434 -18.18 -33.60 -14.50
CA LYS A 434 -17.81 -32.28 -15.04
C LYS A 434 -18.82 -31.19 -14.65
N LYS A 435 -20.12 -31.49 -14.76
CA LYS A 435 -21.20 -30.57 -14.35
C LYS A 435 -21.11 -30.25 -12.86
N PHE A 436 -20.94 -31.28 -12.03
CA PHE A 436 -20.80 -31.13 -10.59
C PHE A 436 -19.58 -30.28 -10.22
N ASN A 437 -18.42 -30.59 -10.80
CA ASN A 437 -17.18 -29.86 -10.53
C ASN A 437 -17.26 -28.38 -10.92
N LYS A 438 -17.82 -28.07 -12.09
CA LYS A 438 -18.06 -26.69 -12.51
C LYS A 438 -19.02 -25.95 -11.56
N PHE A 439 -20.09 -26.63 -11.14
CA PHE A 439 -21.09 -26.07 -10.25
C PHE A 439 -20.51 -25.79 -8.85
N TYR A 440 -19.76 -26.75 -8.33
CA TYR A 440 -19.16 -26.72 -7.01
C TYR A 440 -18.17 -25.56 -6.85
N LEU A 441 -17.36 -25.29 -7.88
CA LEU A 441 -16.50 -24.10 -7.92
C LEU A 441 -17.27 -22.79 -7.84
N ARG A 442 -18.37 -22.70 -8.58
CA ARG A 442 -19.23 -21.52 -8.55
C ARG A 442 -19.84 -21.33 -7.17
N TYR A 443 -20.32 -22.40 -6.53
CA TYR A 443 -20.84 -22.36 -5.16
C TYR A 443 -19.82 -21.82 -4.15
N TRP A 444 -18.56 -22.26 -4.20
CA TRP A 444 -17.51 -21.79 -3.29
C TRP A 444 -17.33 -20.28 -3.31
N SER A 445 -17.29 -19.67 -4.50
CA SER A 445 -17.13 -18.21 -4.61
C SER A 445 -18.20 -17.43 -3.84
N TYR A 446 -19.45 -17.93 -3.79
CA TYR A 446 -20.53 -17.31 -3.03
C TYR A 446 -20.49 -17.65 -1.54
N HIS A 447 -20.15 -18.89 -1.17
CA HIS A 447 -20.01 -19.29 0.22
C HIS A 447 -18.97 -18.42 0.94
N LEU A 448 -17.84 -18.19 0.27
CA LEU A 448 -16.76 -17.35 0.77
C LEU A 448 -17.15 -15.87 0.88
N PHE A 449 -18.00 -15.36 -0.04
CA PHE A 449 -18.57 -14.01 0.08
C PHE A 449 -19.46 -13.88 1.33
N VAL A 450 -20.33 -14.84 1.60
CA VAL A 450 -21.21 -14.84 2.78
C VAL A 450 -20.42 -14.99 4.09
N PHE A 451 -19.41 -15.86 4.12
CA PHE A 451 -18.53 -16.02 5.28
C PHE A 451 -17.78 -14.72 5.62
N ASN A 452 -17.29 -13.99 4.63
CA ASN A 452 -16.63 -12.69 4.85
C ASN A 452 -17.61 -11.58 5.21
N LEU A 453 -18.85 -11.65 4.72
CA LEU A 453 -19.90 -10.72 5.14
C LEU A 453 -20.06 -10.76 6.66
N ASP A 454 -20.00 -11.95 7.29
CA ASP A 454 -20.10 -12.12 8.74
C ASP A 454 -18.91 -11.53 9.51
N LYS A 455 -17.71 -11.51 8.92
CA LYS A 455 -16.50 -10.90 9.54
C LYS A 455 -16.43 -9.38 9.38
N ALA A 456 -17.07 -8.81 8.37
CA ALA A 456 -17.09 -7.35 8.14
C ALA A 456 -18.10 -6.58 9.02
N ILE A 457 -18.81 -7.26 9.94
CA ILE A 457 -19.99 -6.77 10.69
C ILE A 457 -19.68 -5.75 11.81
N GLU A 458 -18.44 -5.32 12.01
CA GLU A 458 -18.11 -4.37 13.09
C GLU A 458 -18.65 -2.94 12.89
N ASN A 459 -19.18 -2.58 11.72
CA ASN A 459 -19.63 -1.23 11.40
C ASN A 459 -21.17 -1.04 11.54
N THR A 460 -21.57 0.00 12.29
CA THR A 460 -22.96 0.32 12.70
C THR A 460 -23.93 0.51 11.53
N LEU A 461 -23.46 0.99 10.37
CA LEU A 461 -24.27 1.16 9.15
C LEU A 461 -24.76 -0.20 8.60
N TYR A 462 -23.97 -1.27 8.76
CA TYR A 462 -24.33 -2.63 8.32
C TYR A 462 -25.35 -3.30 9.22
N ARG A 463 -25.28 -3.05 10.54
CA ARG A 463 -26.24 -3.63 11.49
C ARG A 463 -27.69 -3.25 11.15
N ASN A 464 -27.92 -2.03 10.67
CA ASN A 464 -29.25 -1.56 10.29
C ASN A 464 -29.77 -2.21 8.99
N LEU A 465 -28.94 -2.28 7.95
CA LEU A 465 -29.27 -2.98 6.70
C LEU A 465 -29.48 -4.49 6.87
N LEU A 466 -28.77 -5.10 7.83
CA LEU A 466 -28.92 -6.51 8.18
C LEU A 466 -30.22 -6.78 8.94
N LYS A 467 -30.64 -5.90 9.87
CA LYS A 467 -31.94 -6.02 10.56
C LYS A 467 -33.11 -6.07 9.58
N GLU A 468 -33.09 -5.25 8.53
CA GLU A 468 -34.11 -5.24 7.48
C GLU A 468 -34.16 -6.55 6.67
N ASN A 469 -33.05 -7.30 6.63
CA ASN A 469 -32.89 -8.52 5.82
C ASN A 469 -32.61 -9.78 6.65
N GLU A 470 -32.79 -9.71 7.97
CA GLU A 470 -32.39 -10.73 8.94
C GLU A 470 -33.09 -12.07 8.69
N LYS A 471 -34.35 -12.05 8.23
CA LYS A 471 -35.09 -13.26 7.83
C LYS A 471 -34.46 -13.97 6.62
N LEU A 472 -33.90 -13.24 5.66
CA LEU A 472 -33.24 -13.82 4.49
C LEU A 472 -31.88 -14.40 4.87
N LEU A 473 -31.11 -13.67 5.69
CA LEU A 473 -29.85 -14.15 6.25
C LEU A 473 -30.05 -15.38 7.11
N ASN A 474 -31.01 -15.39 8.03
CA ASN A 474 -31.32 -16.55 8.85
C ASN A 474 -31.84 -17.71 8.01
N LYS A 475 -32.55 -17.48 6.91
CA LYS A 475 -32.88 -18.55 5.94
C LYS A 475 -31.65 -19.13 5.26
N VAL A 476 -30.69 -18.30 4.84
CA VAL A 476 -29.43 -18.77 4.25
C VAL A 476 -28.57 -19.49 5.30
N ARG A 477 -28.52 -18.98 6.53
CA ARG A 477 -27.79 -19.55 7.68
C ARG A 477 -28.40 -20.87 8.15
N ASN A 478 -29.72 -20.96 8.26
CA ASN A 478 -30.42 -22.17 8.73
C ASN A 478 -30.45 -23.28 7.67
N HIS A 479 -30.10 -23.00 6.41
CA HIS A 479 -29.78 -24.05 5.45
C HIS A 479 -28.38 -24.62 5.73
N ASN A 480 -27.99 -24.84 6.98
CA ASN A 480 -26.71 -25.43 7.36
C ASN A 480 -26.62 -26.98 7.29
N PRO A 481 -27.19 -27.74 6.33
CA PRO A 481 -26.66 -29.06 6.01
C PRO A 481 -25.40 -28.97 5.11
N PHE A 482 -24.79 -27.78 5.00
CA PHE A 482 -23.73 -27.45 4.05
C PHE A 482 -22.41 -28.19 4.25
N LEU A 483 -22.17 -28.76 5.42
CA LEU A 483 -20.99 -29.57 5.72
C LEU A 483 -21.14 -31.04 5.29
N PHE A 484 -22.37 -31.53 5.11
CA PHE A 484 -22.62 -32.99 5.07
C PHE A 484 -22.92 -33.56 3.67
N PHE A 485 -23.39 -32.76 2.70
CA PHE A 485 -23.77 -33.31 1.39
C PHE A 485 -22.60 -33.75 0.50
N ASP A 486 -21.39 -33.21 0.71
CA ASP A 486 -20.19 -33.70 0.01
C ASP A 486 -19.75 -35.07 0.57
N GLU A 487 -20.16 -35.43 1.80
CA GLU A 487 -19.91 -36.75 2.39
C GLU A 487 -20.69 -37.88 1.69
N GLU A 488 -21.67 -37.59 0.83
CA GLU A 488 -22.41 -38.64 0.11
C GLU A 488 -22.04 -38.69 -1.38
N TYR A 489 -21.84 -37.55 -2.04
CA TYR A 489 -21.52 -37.49 -3.47
C TYR A 489 -20.20 -38.18 -3.82
N LEU A 490 -19.10 -37.81 -3.16
CA LEU A 490 -17.79 -38.38 -3.45
C LEU A 490 -17.72 -39.86 -3.05
N PRO A 491 -18.22 -40.29 -1.89
CA PRO A 491 -18.30 -41.71 -1.57
C PRO A 491 -19.12 -42.53 -2.55
N HIS A 492 -20.25 -42.02 -3.05
CA HIS A 492 -21.06 -42.69 -4.07
C HIS A 492 -20.28 -42.87 -5.37
N LEU A 493 -19.70 -41.79 -5.89
CA LEU A 493 -18.86 -41.82 -7.09
C LEU A 493 -17.66 -42.75 -6.90
N PHE A 494 -16.95 -42.64 -5.77
CA PHE A 494 -15.73 -43.39 -5.54
C PHE A 494 -15.99 -44.87 -5.28
N ASN A 495 -17.13 -45.25 -4.71
CA ASN A 495 -17.54 -46.65 -4.64
C ASN A 495 -17.70 -47.24 -6.05
N TYR A 496 -18.38 -46.51 -6.94
CA TYR A 496 -18.52 -46.90 -8.35
C TYR A 496 -17.16 -47.00 -9.06
N LEU A 497 -16.30 -45.98 -8.95
CA LEU A 497 -14.98 -45.98 -9.59
C LEU A 497 -14.06 -47.07 -9.04
N ALA A 498 -14.06 -47.29 -7.72
CA ALA A 498 -13.27 -48.33 -7.07
C ALA A 498 -13.67 -49.73 -7.55
N LYS A 499 -14.97 -49.98 -7.67
CA LYS A 499 -15.52 -51.23 -8.21
C LYS A 499 -15.21 -51.38 -9.71
N THR A 500 -15.43 -50.34 -10.50
CA THR A 500 -15.35 -50.41 -11.97
C THR A 500 -13.91 -50.55 -12.47
N PHE A 501 -12.95 -49.88 -11.81
CA PHE A 501 -11.55 -49.86 -12.25
C PHE A 501 -10.62 -50.66 -11.34
N SER A 502 -11.15 -51.38 -10.34
CA SER A 502 -10.36 -52.15 -9.37
C SER A 502 -9.30 -51.30 -8.64
N VAL A 503 -9.66 -50.05 -8.30
CA VAL A 503 -8.77 -49.08 -7.64
C VAL A 503 -9.16 -48.90 -6.18
N LYS A 504 -8.19 -48.71 -5.29
CA LYS A 504 -8.48 -48.48 -3.86
C LYS A 504 -9.21 -47.15 -3.70
N LYS A 505 -10.43 -47.16 -3.15
CA LYS A 505 -11.28 -45.97 -2.90
C LYS A 505 -10.52 -44.80 -2.28
N ARG A 506 -9.64 -45.07 -1.30
CA ARG A 506 -8.83 -44.04 -0.63
C ARG A 506 -7.92 -43.26 -1.59
N LEU A 507 -7.43 -43.87 -2.67
CA LEU A 507 -6.54 -43.22 -3.63
C LEU A 507 -7.25 -42.17 -4.49
N LEU A 508 -8.56 -42.35 -4.72
CA LEU A 508 -9.37 -41.46 -5.54
C LEU A 508 -9.51 -40.06 -4.94
N TYR A 509 -9.43 -39.95 -3.62
CA TYR A 509 -9.40 -38.68 -2.88
C TYR A 509 -8.18 -37.82 -3.23
N PHE A 510 -7.06 -38.45 -3.63
CA PHE A 510 -5.80 -37.79 -3.96
C PHE A 510 -5.66 -37.44 -5.44
N LEU A 511 -6.64 -37.80 -6.27
CA LEU A 511 -6.66 -37.45 -7.67
C LEU A 511 -7.22 -36.04 -7.88
N THR A 512 -6.77 -35.38 -8.93
CA THR A 512 -7.38 -34.12 -9.41
C THR A 512 -8.65 -34.42 -10.22
N PRO A 513 -9.53 -33.43 -10.46
CA PRO A 513 -10.68 -33.63 -11.33
C PRO A 513 -10.30 -34.16 -12.73
N ASP A 514 -9.21 -33.66 -13.30
CA ASP A 514 -8.76 -34.09 -14.63
C ASP A 514 -8.18 -35.50 -14.62
N GLU A 515 -7.49 -35.89 -13.55
CA GLU A 515 -7.02 -37.27 -13.38
C GLU A 515 -8.18 -38.26 -13.21
N ILE A 516 -9.25 -37.87 -12.52
CA ILE A 516 -10.48 -38.67 -12.39
C ILE A 516 -11.18 -38.81 -13.75
N ILE A 517 -11.21 -37.75 -14.55
CA ILE A 517 -11.73 -37.80 -15.92
C ILE A 517 -10.84 -38.69 -16.79
N LYS A 518 -9.52 -38.63 -16.66
CA LYS A 518 -8.57 -39.50 -17.37
C LYS A 518 -8.73 -40.96 -16.96
N LEU A 519 -8.84 -41.27 -15.67
CA LEU A 519 -9.11 -42.62 -15.14
C LEU A 519 -10.39 -43.21 -15.76
N MET A 520 -11.47 -42.42 -15.79
CA MET A 520 -12.70 -42.81 -16.47
C MET A 520 -12.56 -42.84 -17.99
N GLY A 521 -11.70 -42.03 -18.62
CA GLY A 521 -11.51 -42.03 -20.08
C GLY A 521 -10.68 -43.22 -20.58
N SER A 522 -9.74 -43.71 -19.76
CA SER A 522 -8.81 -44.79 -20.12
C SER A 522 -9.30 -46.19 -19.75
N GLY A 523 -10.53 -46.32 -19.27
CA GLY A 523 -11.07 -47.62 -18.84
C GLY A 523 -10.31 -48.24 -17.65
N GLY A 524 -9.67 -47.42 -16.81
CA GLY A 524 -8.86 -47.88 -15.68
C GLY A 524 -7.38 -48.12 -15.99
N ASN A 525 -6.96 -48.03 -17.26
CA ASN A 525 -5.54 -48.06 -17.63
C ASN A 525 -4.92 -46.68 -17.36
N PHE A 526 -4.63 -46.41 -16.10
CA PHE A 526 -4.16 -45.13 -15.59
C PHE A 526 -2.77 -45.32 -14.97
N ASP A 527 -1.77 -44.57 -15.42
CA ASP A 527 -0.41 -44.69 -14.88
C ASP A 527 -0.29 -44.03 -13.50
N TRP A 528 -0.37 -44.86 -12.46
CA TRP A 528 -0.23 -44.44 -11.08
C TRP A 528 1.19 -43.94 -10.73
N ASN A 529 2.19 -44.18 -11.59
CA ASN A 529 3.55 -43.67 -11.39
C ASN A 529 3.73 -42.24 -11.89
N GLU A 530 2.89 -41.74 -12.81
CA GLU A 530 2.87 -40.31 -13.18
C GLU A 530 2.47 -39.44 -11.98
N ILE A 531 1.57 -39.94 -11.13
CA ILE A 531 1.17 -39.28 -9.86
C ILE A 531 2.35 -39.12 -8.90
N LYS A 532 3.33 -40.05 -8.91
CA LYS A 532 4.51 -40.04 -8.02
C LYS A 532 5.62 -39.10 -8.48
N LYS A 533 5.68 -38.76 -9.78
CA LYS A 533 6.72 -37.90 -10.36
C LYS A 533 6.38 -36.41 -10.30
N GLY A 534 5.11 -36.05 -10.06
CA GLY A 534 4.66 -34.69 -9.78
C GLY A 534 4.70 -34.38 -8.28
N GLN A 535 5.47 -33.36 -7.92
CA GLN A 535 5.78 -32.92 -6.56
C GLN A 535 4.54 -32.64 -5.68
N ASN A 536 4.72 -32.85 -4.36
CA ASN A 536 3.93 -32.31 -3.24
C ASN A 536 2.40 -32.27 -3.39
N ILE A 537 1.70 -33.26 -2.83
CA ILE A 537 0.25 -33.17 -2.58
C ILE A 537 0.03 -32.06 -1.54
N ILE A 538 -0.65 -30.98 -1.91
CA ILE A 538 -0.90 -29.86 -1.01
C ILE A 538 -1.95 -30.26 0.04
N PHE A 539 -1.48 -30.49 1.27
CA PHE A 539 -2.30 -30.34 2.48
C PHE A 539 -2.04 -28.95 3.07
N PHE A 540 -3.10 -28.21 3.35
CA PHE A 540 -2.99 -26.88 3.97
C PHE A 540 -2.60 -27.03 5.44
N ALA A 541 -1.40 -26.55 5.80
CA ALA A 541 -1.02 -26.28 7.19
C ALA A 541 -0.76 -24.78 7.37
N GLN A 542 -1.22 -24.24 8.51
CA GLN A 542 -1.37 -22.82 8.78
C GLN A 542 -0.05 -22.04 8.96
N TYR A 543 -0.14 -20.74 8.69
CA TYR A 543 0.86 -19.70 8.91
C TYR A 543 1.16 -19.49 10.41
N ILE A 544 2.21 -20.11 10.94
CA ILE A 544 2.68 -19.84 12.32
C ILE A 544 3.99 -19.04 12.36
N THR A 545 4.78 -18.99 11.28
CA THR A 545 6.11 -18.34 11.32
C THR A 545 6.58 -17.69 10.01
N GLY A 546 5.69 -17.44 9.04
CA GLY A 546 6.09 -16.87 7.75
C GLY A 546 6.75 -17.85 6.77
N LYS A 547 6.70 -19.17 7.04
CA LYS A 547 7.13 -20.23 6.10
C LYS A 547 5.94 -21.09 5.67
N LEU A 548 5.92 -21.45 4.38
CA LEU A 548 4.98 -22.41 3.79
C LEU A 548 5.46 -23.84 4.13
N PHE A 549 4.59 -24.67 4.69
CA PHE A 549 4.89 -26.09 4.89
C PHE A 549 4.11 -26.93 3.86
N THR A 550 4.82 -27.72 3.07
CA THR A 550 4.26 -28.80 2.25
C THR A 550 4.29 -30.10 3.03
N LEU A 551 3.12 -30.70 3.27
CA LEU A 551 3.00 -32.04 3.85
C LEU A 551 3.08 -33.08 2.73
N THR A 552 4.23 -33.72 2.58
CA THR A 552 4.42 -34.79 1.60
C THR A 552 3.94 -36.11 2.20
N VAL A 553 2.79 -36.62 1.74
CA VAL A 553 2.36 -37.98 2.09
C VAL A 553 3.17 -38.96 1.23
N THR A 554 4.23 -39.53 1.79
CA THR A 554 4.91 -40.70 1.22
C THR A 554 4.16 -41.98 1.59
N HIS A 555 4.27 -42.97 0.70
CA HIS A 555 3.36 -44.11 0.58
C HIS A 555 3.31 -45.07 1.77
#